data_AF-A0A1D8IKJ1-F1
#
_entry.id   AF-A0A1D8IKJ1-F1
#
_cell.length_a   1.000
_cell.length_b   1.000
_cell.length_c   1.000
_cell.angle_alpha   90.00
_cell.angle_beta   90.00
_cell.angle_gamma   90.00
#
_symmetry.space_group_name_H-M   'P 1'
#
loop_
_entity.id
_entity.type
_entity.pdbx_description
1 polymer ?
#
loop_
_entity_poly.entity_id
_entity_poly.type
_entity_poly.pdbx_seq_one_letter_code
_entity_poly.pdbx_strand_id
1 'polypeptide(L)'
;MNSSPDPQDFFQANPLSAQAIIIEGVTRHGKPCRVVDNTGAVPVPELQALLDQLIKDGRFGLSGRSLAGDSRMLIGAPDFSHVQFGDAVYRFILFPYEARIEAF
;
A
#
# COMPACT_ATOMS: atom_id res chain seq x y z
N MET A 1 -10.77 24.40 -2.47
CA MET A 1 -9.77 23.87 -1.51
C MET A 1 -10.04 22.38 -1.42
N ASN A 2 -9.37 21.56 -2.23
CA ASN A 2 -9.49 20.10 -2.12
C ASN A 2 -8.21 19.62 -1.46
N SER A 3 -8.27 19.42 -0.15
CA SER A 3 -7.22 18.71 0.58
C SER A 3 -7.25 17.27 0.10
N SER A 4 -6.18 16.82 -0.55
CA SER A 4 -5.94 15.39 -0.70
C SER A 4 -5.97 14.77 0.70
N PRO A 5 -6.66 13.63 0.92
CA PRO A 5 -6.76 13.03 2.25
C PRO A 5 -5.36 12.78 2.81
N ASP A 6 -5.11 13.25 4.03
CA ASP A 6 -3.86 12.97 4.73
C ASP A 6 -3.78 11.45 4.97
N PRO A 7 -2.62 10.80 4.75
CA PRO A 7 -2.42 9.41 5.15
C PRO A 7 -2.95 9.09 6.57
N GLN A 8 -2.84 10.03 7.50
CA GLN A 8 -3.33 9.87 8.87
C GLN A 8 -4.86 9.69 8.92
N ASP A 9 -5.63 10.44 8.12
CA ASP A 9 -7.08 10.30 8.05
C ASP A 9 -7.48 8.90 7.56
N PHE A 10 -6.73 8.35 6.60
CA PHE A 10 -6.97 6.99 6.10
C PHE A 10 -6.81 5.95 7.21
N PHE A 11 -5.71 6.01 7.97
CA PHE A 11 -5.45 5.03 9.04
C PHE A 11 -6.46 5.12 10.18
N GLN A 12 -6.95 6.32 10.48
CA GLN A 12 -8.00 6.50 11.47
C GLN A 12 -9.36 5.97 10.98
N ALA A 13 -9.71 6.21 9.73
CA ALA A 13 -10.94 5.71 9.13
C ALA A 13 -10.92 4.20 8.86
N ASN A 14 -9.73 3.63 8.67
CA ASN A 14 -9.51 2.21 8.37
C ASN A 14 -8.51 1.62 9.38
N PRO A 15 -8.93 1.41 10.65
CA PRO A 15 -8.08 0.79 11.63
C PRO A 15 -7.74 -0.65 11.24
N LEU A 16 -6.64 -1.18 11.78
CA LEU A 16 -6.29 -2.57 11.56
C LEU A 16 -7.31 -3.49 12.22
N SER A 17 -7.79 -4.47 11.45
CA SER A 17 -8.62 -5.56 11.93
C SER A 17 -7.82 -6.46 12.85
N ALA A 18 -8.52 -7.14 13.77
CA ALA A 18 -7.91 -8.15 14.64
C ALA A 18 -7.34 -9.35 13.86
N GLN A 19 -7.83 -9.57 12.64
CA GLN A 19 -7.36 -10.63 11.73
C GLN A 19 -6.33 -10.15 10.71
N ALA A 20 -5.82 -8.91 10.85
CA ALA A 20 -4.87 -8.37 9.90
C ALA A 20 -3.58 -9.18 9.87
N ILE A 21 -3.09 -9.48 8.67
CA ILE A 21 -1.82 -10.18 8.45
C ILE A 21 -0.78 -9.16 8.01
N ILE A 22 0.35 -9.10 8.70
CA ILE A 22 1.43 -8.16 8.44
C ILE A 22 2.68 -8.95 8.06
N ILE A 23 3.23 -8.64 6.88
CA ILE A 23 4.54 -9.16 6.45
C ILE A 23 5.50 -7.98 6.33
N GLU A 24 6.65 -8.10 7.00
CA GLU A 24 7.68 -7.07 7.06
C GLU A 24 8.88 -7.44 6.18
N GLY A 25 9.55 -6.42 5.66
CA GLY A 25 10.76 -6.56 4.86
C GLY A 25 11.61 -5.29 4.91
N VAL A 26 12.65 -5.26 4.09
CA VAL A 26 13.57 -4.15 4.02
C VAL A 26 13.75 -3.75 2.55
N THR A 27 13.57 -2.47 2.24
CA THR A 27 13.79 -1.94 0.90
C THR A 27 15.25 -2.09 0.48
N ARG A 28 15.54 -1.95 -0.81
CA ARG A 28 16.91 -1.96 -1.35
C ARG A 28 17.84 -0.93 -0.70
N HIS A 29 17.29 0.12 -0.11
CA HIS A 29 18.03 1.18 0.57
C HIS A 29 18.08 1.00 2.09
N GLY A 30 17.73 -0.18 2.60
CA GLY A 30 17.83 -0.52 4.03
C GLY A 30 16.70 0.06 4.89
N LYS A 31 15.60 0.54 4.31
CA LYS A 31 14.46 1.08 5.06
C LYS A 31 13.45 -0.03 5.35
N PRO A 32 12.88 -0.13 6.56
CA PRO A 32 11.81 -1.08 6.82
C PRO A 32 10.59 -0.75 5.97
N CYS A 33 9.92 -1.78 5.46
CA CYS A 33 8.66 -1.67 4.73
C CYS A 33 7.77 -2.87 5.04
N ARG A 34 6.46 -2.74 4.83
CA ARG A 34 5.51 -3.84 5.09
C ARG A 34 4.37 -3.91 4.10
N VAL A 35 3.81 -5.09 3.95
CA VAL A 35 2.48 -5.32 3.36
C VAL A 35 1.54 -5.71 4.50
N VAL A 36 0.36 -5.09 4.52
CA VAL A 36 -0.70 -5.40 5.48
C VAL A 36 -1.93 -5.84 4.70
N ASP A 37 -2.36 -7.08 4.91
CA ASP A 37 -3.69 -7.53 4.54
C ASP A 37 -4.64 -7.30 5.71
N ASN A 38 -5.47 -6.27 5.60
CA ASN A 38 -6.43 -5.94 6.65
C ASN A 38 -7.66 -6.87 6.63
N THR A 39 -7.83 -7.65 5.57
CA THR A 39 -8.93 -8.61 5.42
C THR A 39 -8.64 -9.95 6.08
N GLY A 40 -7.35 -10.31 6.21
CA GLY A 40 -6.89 -11.61 6.69
C GLY A 40 -7.23 -12.77 5.76
N ALA A 41 -7.57 -12.48 4.50
CA ALA A 41 -8.03 -13.47 3.52
C ALA A 41 -6.93 -13.88 2.54
N VAL A 42 -5.89 -13.06 2.36
CA VAL A 42 -4.83 -13.31 1.37
C VAL A 42 -3.80 -14.28 1.98
N PRO A 43 -3.44 -15.37 1.28
CA PRO A 43 -2.42 -16.30 1.76
C PRO A 43 -1.07 -15.63 2.00
N VAL A 44 -0.41 -15.97 3.11
CA VAL A 44 0.92 -15.45 3.47
C VAL A 44 1.96 -15.58 2.33
N PRO A 45 2.05 -16.70 1.58
CA PRO A 45 3.00 -16.78 0.46
C PRO A 45 2.74 -15.76 -0.65
N GLU A 46 1.47 -15.41 -0.92
CA GLU A 46 1.11 -14.40 -1.91
C GLU A 46 1.45 -12.99 -1.42
N LEU A 47 1.24 -12.72 -0.13
CA LEU A 47 1.66 -11.47 0.53
C LEU A 47 3.18 -11.30 0.48
N GLN A 48 3.93 -12.37 0.74
CA GLN A 48 5.39 -12.35 0.63
C GLN A 48 5.85 -12.08 -0.81
N ALA A 49 5.26 -12.76 -1.79
CA ALA A 49 5.57 -12.54 -3.21
C ALA A 49 5.26 -11.09 -3.65
N LEU A 50 4.16 -10.52 -3.17
CA LEU A 50 3.82 -9.12 -3.39
C LEU A 50 4.88 -8.19 -2.76
N LEU A 51 5.23 -8.41 -1.49
CA LEU A 51 6.23 -7.61 -0.79
C LEU A 51 7.58 -7.62 -1.54
N ASP A 52 8.04 -8.81 -1.93
CA ASP A 52 9.30 -8.99 -2.66
C ASP A 52 9.28 -8.27 -4.00
N GLN A 53 8.16 -8.33 -4.72
CA GLN A 53 7.99 -7.64 -6.00
C GLN A 53 7.97 -6.12 -5.82
N LEU A 54 7.29 -5.57 -4.80
CA LEU A 54 7.28 -4.14 -4.51
C LEU A 54 8.68 -3.62 -4.14
N ILE A 55 9.45 -4.38 -3.35
CA ILE A 55 10.84 -4.07 -3.02
C ILE A 55 11.72 -4.11 -4.28
N LYS A 56 11.55 -5.15 -5.11
CA LYS A 56 12.29 -5.33 -6.36
C LYS A 56 12.02 -4.21 -7.37
N ASP A 57 10.79 -3.71 -7.42
CA ASP A 57 10.40 -2.63 -8.32
C ASP A 57 10.72 -1.23 -7.76
N GLY A 58 11.25 -1.15 -6.52
CA GLY A 58 11.54 0.12 -5.88
C GLY A 58 10.29 0.96 -5.62
N ARG A 59 9.14 0.30 -5.41
CA ARG A 59 7.84 0.95 -5.21
C ARG A 59 7.73 1.63 -3.85
N PHE A 60 8.45 1.13 -2.84
CA PHE A 60 8.57 1.78 -1.54
C PHE A 60 9.56 2.95 -1.57
N GLY A 61 9.12 4.08 -1.04
CA GLY A 61 9.85 5.33 -0.94
C GLY A 61 8.95 6.53 -1.23
N LEU A 62 9.52 7.73 -1.13
CA LEU A 62 8.87 8.94 -1.60
C LEU A 62 8.90 8.93 -3.13
N SER A 63 7.89 8.31 -3.74
CA SER A 63 7.66 8.42 -5.18
C SER A 63 6.78 9.65 -5.44
N GLY A 64 7.31 10.63 -6.15
CA GLY A 64 6.51 11.73 -6.69
C GLY A 64 5.82 11.25 -7.97
N ARG A 65 4.57 10.77 -7.86
CA ARG A 65 3.75 10.52 -9.06
C ARG A 65 2.95 11.78 -9.38
N SER A 66 3.20 12.37 -10.55
CA SER A 66 2.22 13.28 -11.15
C SER A 66 0.98 12.46 -11.51
N LEU A 67 -0.16 12.76 -10.89
CA LEU A 67 -1.46 12.32 -11.41
C LEU A 67 -1.59 12.91 -12.81
N ALA A 68 -1.67 12.03 -13.83
CA ALA A 68 -1.73 12.45 -15.22
C ALA A 68 -2.91 13.41 -15.44
N GLY A 69 -2.61 14.70 -15.64
CA GLY A 69 -3.60 15.75 -15.93
C GLY A 69 -3.64 16.93 -14.95
N ASP A 70 -2.96 16.86 -13.80
CA ASP A 70 -2.87 17.98 -12.85
C ASP A 70 -1.42 18.49 -12.77
N SER A 71 -1.23 19.80 -12.82
CA SER A 71 0.10 20.46 -12.82
C SER A 71 0.82 20.40 -11.46
N ARG A 72 0.42 19.47 -10.57
CA ARG A 72 0.90 19.34 -9.20
C ARG A 72 1.47 17.93 -8.97
N MET A 73 2.76 17.86 -8.70
CA MET A 73 3.40 16.64 -8.19
C MET A 73 3.07 16.51 -6.70
N LEU A 74 2.26 15.51 -6.34
CA LEU A 74 2.06 15.14 -4.95
C LEU A 74 3.16 14.16 -4.55
N ILE A 75 4.09 14.63 -3.73
CA ILE A 75 5.21 13.81 -3.23
C ILE A 75 4.73 13.05 -2.00
N GLY A 76 4.81 11.71 -2.03
CA GLY A 76 4.51 10.87 -0.86
C GLY A 76 3.02 10.67 -0.57
N ALA A 77 2.12 11.09 -1.47
CA ALA A 77 0.71 10.74 -1.37
C ALA A 77 0.50 9.24 -1.62
N PRO A 78 -0.50 8.61 -0.98
CA PRO A 78 -0.82 7.21 -1.21
C PRO A 78 -1.27 6.97 -2.65
N ASP A 79 -0.79 5.88 -3.24
CA ASP A 79 -1.20 5.42 -4.58
C ASP A 79 -2.31 4.38 -4.43
N PHE A 80 -3.50 4.71 -4.95
CA PHE A 80 -4.68 3.86 -4.88
C PHE A 80 -4.86 3.08 -6.19
N SER A 81 -4.95 1.77 -6.09
CA SER A 81 -5.20 0.87 -7.21
C SER A 81 -5.95 -0.38 -6.74
N HIS A 82 -6.06 -1.38 -7.61
CA HIS A 82 -6.72 -2.65 -7.29
C HIS A 82 -5.75 -3.79 -7.54
N VAL A 83 -5.86 -4.84 -6.72
CA VAL A 83 -5.10 -6.08 -6.87
C VAL A 83 -6.07 -7.26 -6.80
N GLN A 84 -5.80 -8.31 -7.56
CA GLN A 84 -6.58 -9.54 -7.55
C GLN A 84 -5.74 -10.66 -6.96
N PHE A 85 -6.30 -11.38 -5.99
CA PHE A 85 -5.74 -12.61 -5.43
C PHE A 85 -6.78 -13.71 -5.60
N GLY A 86 -6.41 -14.78 -6.29
CA GLY A 86 -7.38 -15.79 -6.75
C GLY A 86 -8.53 -15.15 -7.53
N ASP A 87 -9.77 -15.38 -7.08
CA ASP A 87 -10.99 -14.85 -7.70
C ASP A 87 -11.49 -13.55 -7.06
N ALA A 88 -10.81 -13.04 -6.03
CA ALA A 88 -11.22 -11.85 -5.29
C ALA A 88 -10.38 -10.62 -5.66
N VAL A 89 -11.05 -9.49 -5.84
CA VAL A 89 -10.41 -8.20 -6.07
C VAL A 89 -10.44 -7.39 -4.78
N TYR A 90 -9.34 -6.71 -4.48
CA TYR A 90 -9.15 -5.90 -3.29
C TYR A 90 -8.72 -4.48 -3.65
N ARG A 91 -9.00 -3.54 -2.74
CA ARG A 91 -8.42 -2.20 -2.79
C ARG A 91 -6.96 -2.31 -2.35
N PHE A 92 -6.06 -1.77 -3.17
CA PHE A 92 -4.62 -1.72 -2.88
C PHE A 92 -4.20 -0.28 -2.71
N ILE A 93 -3.62 0.04 -1.55
CA ILE A 93 -3.17 1.38 -1.20
C ILE A 93 -1.69 1.32 -0.86
N LEU A 94 -0.87 2.01 -1.64
CA LEU A 94 0.57 2.06 -1.43
C LEU A 94 0.97 3.40 -0.81
N PHE A 95 1.33 3.35 0.47
CA PHE A 95 2.03 4.41 1.19
C PHE A 95 3.55 4.28 0.99
N PRO A 96 4.36 5.30 1.35
CA PRO A 96 5.80 5.27 1.12
C PRO A 96 6.52 4.02 1.64
N TYR A 97 6.11 3.45 2.78
CA TYR A 97 6.74 2.24 3.35
C TYR A 97 5.72 1.20 3.83
N GLU A 98 4.47 1.33 3.42
CA GLU A 98 3.40 0.40 3.77
C GLU A 98 2.48 0.21 2.58
N ALA A 99 2.23 -1.03 2.19
CA ALA A 99 1.15 -1.35 1.26
C ALA A 99 0.00 -1.98 2.04
N ARG A 100 -1.23 -1.54 1.77
CA ARG A 100 -2.45 -2.06 2.39
C ARG A 100 -3.36 -2.72 1.38
N ILE A 101 -3.92 -3.84 1.79
CA ILE A 101 -4.98 -4.56 1.10
C ILE A 101 -6.23 -4.43 1.97
N GLU A 102 -7.27 -3.85 1.39
CA GLU A 102 -8.56 -3.64 2.04
C GLU A 102 -9.66 -4.28 1.19
N ALA A 103 -10.71 -4.80 1.83
CA ALA A 103 -11.93 -5.19 1.12
C ALA A 103 -12.57 -3.96 0.46
N PHE A 104 -13.32 -4.15 -0.64
CA PHE A 104 -14.08 -3.07 -1.27
C PHE A 104 -15.18 -2.50 -0.37
#